data_AF-A0A497JTH8-F1
#
_entry.id   AF-A0A497JTH8-F1
#
_cell.length_a   1.000
_cell.length_b   1.000
_cell.length_c   1.000
_cell.angle_alpha   90.00
_cell.angle_beta   90.00
_cell.angle_gamma   90.00
#
_symmetry.space_group_name_H-M   'P 1'
#
loop_
_entity.id
_entity.type
_entity.pdbx_description
1 polymer ?
#
loop_
_entity_poly.entity_id
_entity_poly.type
_entity_poly.pdbx_seq_one_letter_code
_entity_poly.pdbx_strand_id
1 'polypeptide(L)'
;MNLFNGLSVGQKHHLNRSLRAFFNFAEIMGSDKEWLDRLRKAIPKDKIGIDLRVPEETEIIESLRKATEMTLKYQALWNLCLDSGVRLIEAVNLINTFDPGRLQRVNGFYRYEIGAFRESKQAYYAYFTEHTLGLIQSVNGEKIIRPNASHYYSKIGVTSPKYLRKFAFDRMIELEIPESVADFIEGRVPKRIGAKHYMVLMRQADRFYGRYASYLESLRSRL
;
A
#
# COMPACT_ATOMS: atom_id res chain seq x y z
N MET A 1 -35.46 -6.72 -15.85
CA MET A 1 -34.78 -7.44 -14.75
C MET A 1 -33.34 -6.94 -14.67
N ASN A 2 -32.93 -6.33 -13.54
CA ASN A 2 -31.53 -5.91 -13.36
C ASN A 2 -30.76 -7.09 -12.75
N LEU A 3 -29.84 -7.69 -13.51
CA LEU A 3 -29.15 -8.95 -13.22
C LEU A 3 -28.49 -9.01 -11.82
N PHE A 4 -28.25 -7.87 -11.17
CA PHE A 4 -27.62 -7.78 -9.85
C PHE A 4 -28.38 -6.87 -8.86
N ASN A 5 -29.70 -6.82 -8.95
CA ASN A 5 -30.50 -6.00 -8.03
C ASN A 5 -30.30 -6.45 -6.57
N GLY A 6 -30.32 -5.50 -5.62
CA GLY A 6 -30.14 -5.78 -4.19
C GLY A 6 -28.70 -6.02 -3.72
N LEU A 7 -27.72 -6.16 -4.63
CA LEU A 7 -26.31 -6.33 -4.28
C LEU A 7 -25.60 -4.98 -4.04
N SER A 8 -24.65 -4.97 -3.11
CA SER A 8 -23.70 -3.86 -2.91
C SER A 8 -22.80 -3.67 -4.12
N VAL A 9 -22.15 -2.50 -4.25
CA VAL A 9 -21.22 -2.22 -5.35
C VAL A 9 -20.11 -3.27 -5.42
N GLY A 10 -19.54 -3.66 -4.27
CA GLY A 10 -18.51 -4.71 -4.20
C GLY A 10 -19.03 -6.09 -4.59
N GLN A 11 -20.24 -6.45 -4.15
CA GLN A 11 -20.86 -7.73 -4.53
C GLN A 11 -21.14 -7.80 -6.04
N LYS A 12 -21.68 -6.72 -6.63
CA LYS A 12 -21.87 -6.58 -8.08
C LYS A 12 -20.55 -6.74 -8.83
N HIS A 13 -19.50 -6.08 -8.37
CA HIS A 13 -18.15 -6.16 -8.94
C HIS A 13 -17.60 -7.59 -8.95
N HIS A 14 -17.67 -8.29 -7.81
CA HIS A 14 -17.17 -9.65 -7.69
C HIS A 14 -17.98 -10.64 -8.54
N LEU A 15 -19.31 -10.55 -8.51
CA LEU A 15 -20.19 -11.44 -9.27
C LEU A 15 -20.06 -11.25 -10.79
N ASN A 16 -19.84 -10.00 -11.24
CA ASN A 16 -19.54 -9.71 -12.64
C ASN A 16 -18.28 -10.45 -13.11
N ARG A 17 -17.19 -10.34 -12.34
CA ARG A 17 -15.91 -10.98 -12.67
C ARG A 17 -15.98 -12.51 -12.60
N SER A 18 -16.68 -13.06 -11.61
CA SER A 18 -16.80 -14.51 -11.48
C SER A 18 -17.59 -15.13 -12.63
N LEU A 19 -18.72 -14.54 -13.04
CA LEU A 19 -19.51 -15.01 -14.18
C LEU A 19 -18.71 -14.94 -15.48
N ARG A 20 -17.98 -13.85 -15.73
CA ARG A 20 -17.11 -13.72 -16.91
C ARG A 20 -16.00 -14.78 -16.91
N ALA A 21 -15.36 -15.01 -15.77
CA ALA A 21 -14.32 -16.04 -15.64
C ALA A 21 -14.88 -17.44 -15.88
N PHE A 22 -16.06 -17.74 -15.32
CA PHE A 22 -16.75 -19.01 -15.54
C PHE A 22 -17.11 -19.22 -17.01
N PHE A 23 -17.62 -18.21 -17.72
CA PHE A 23 -17.91 -18.34 -19.15
C PHE A 23 -16.65 -18.54 -20.00
N ASN A 24 -15.54 -17.90 -19.64
CA ASN A 24 -14.26 -18.16 -20.31
C ASN A 24 -13.78 -19.61 -20.10
N PHE A 25 -13.94 -20.13 -18.88
CA PHE A 25 -13.66 -21.54 -18.59
C PHE A 25 -14.58 -22.48 -19.39
N ALA A 26 -15.89 -22.20 -19.42
CA ALA A 26 -16.86 -23.00 -20.16
C ALA A 26 -16.57 -23.04 -21.67
N GLU A 27 -16.15 -21.91 -22.26
CA GLU A 27 -15.72 -21.83 -23.66
C GLU A 27 -14.50 -22.73 -23.92
N ILE A 28 -13.49 -22.68 -23.04
CA ILE A 28 -12.29 -23.54 -23.13
C ILE A 28 -12.68 -25.03 -23.03
N MET A 29 -13.68 -25.36 -22.20
CA MET A 29 -14.20 -26.71 -22.04
C MET A 29 -15.12 -27.16 -23.20
N GLY A 30 -15.29 -26.35 -24.24
CA GLY A 30 -16.01 -26.72 -25.46
C GLY A 30 -17.49 -26.32 -25.48
N SER A 31 -17.94 -25.44 -24.59
CA SER A 31 -19.29 -24.89 -24.63
C SER A 31 -19.47 -23.94 -25.82
N ASP A 32 -20.72 -23.82 -26.32
CA ASP A 32 -21.03 -22.96 -27.47
C ASP A 32 -20.67 -21.49 -27.21
N LYS A 33 -19.81 -20.96 -28.09
CA LYS A 33 -19.27 -19.61 -27.96
C LYS A 33 -20.35 -18.54 -28.15
N GLU A 34 -21.24 -18.71 -29.12
CA GLU A 34 -22.26 -17.70 -29.41
C GLU A 34 -23.23 -17.53 -28.25
N TRP A 35 -23.63 -18.64 -27.62
CA TRP A 35 -24.46 -18.64 -26.42
C TRP A 35 -23.76 -17.96 -25.25
N LEU A 36 -22.49 -18.29 -24.99
CA LEU A 36 -21.71 -17.64 -23.93
C LEU A 36 -21.53 -16.14 -24.17
N ASP A 37 -21.35 -15.70 -25.41
CA ASP A 37 -21.24 -14.29 -25.76
C ASP A 37 -22.55 -13.52 -25.51
N ARG A 38 -23.72 -14.14 -25.73
CA ARG A 38 -25.00 -13.55 -25.33
C ARG A 38 -25.07 -13.34 -23.83
N LEU A 39 -24.61 -14.31 -23.03
CA LEU A 39 -24.56 -14.18 -21.57
C LEU A 39 -23.58 -13.08 -21.11
N ARG A 40 -22.40 -12.99 -21.72
CA ARG A 40 -21.41 -11.94 -21.43
C ARG A 40 -21.93 -10.54 -21.72
N LYS A 41 -22.73 -10.38 -22.78
CA LYS A 41 -23.39 -9.11 -23.14
C LYS A 41 -24.50 -8.74 -22.15
N ALA A 42 -25.18 -9.72 -21.56
CA ALA A 42 -26.21 -9.48 -20.54
C ALA A 42 -25.63 -9.06 -19.17
N ILE A 43 -24.36 -9.35 -18.89
CA ILE A 43 -23.69 -8.90 -17.67
C ILE A 43 -23.48 -7.37 -17.74
N PRO A 44 -24.02 -6.59 -16.77
CA PRO A 44 -23.82 -5.14 -16.69
C PRO A 44 -22.35 -4.74 -16.79
N LYS A 45 -22.06 -3.57 -17.37
CA LYS A 45 -20.68 -3.02 -17.29
C LYS A 45 -20.36 -2.68 -15.84
N ASP A 46 -19.21 -3.12 -15.39
CA ASP A 46 -18.69 -2.77 -14.08
C ASP A 46 -18.20 -1.30 -14.13
N LYS A 47 -18.84 -0.43 -13.36
CA LYS A 47 -18.45 0.98 -13.22
C LYS A 47 -17.64 1.11 -11.93
N ILE A 48 -16.33 0.97 -12.04
CA ILE A 48 -15.43 1.25 -10.92
C ILE A 48 -15.25 2.77 -10.88
N GLY A 49 -15.88 3.42 -9.89
CA GLY A 49 -15.62 4.83 -9.62
C GLY A 49 -14.16 5.02 -9.21
N ILE A 50 -13.53 6.11 -9.68
CA ILE A 50 -12.21 6.49 -9.22
C ILE A 50 -12.39 7.12 -7.83
N ASP A 51 -11.85 6.47 -6.81
CA ASP A 51 -11.79 7.03 -5.47
C ASP A 51 -10.67 8.09 -5.41
N LEU A 52 -11.05 9.36 -5.49
CA LEU A 52 -10.14 10.51 -5.47
C LEU A 52 -9.83 11.04 -4.07
N ARG A 53 -10.43 10.48 -3.01
CA ARG A 53 -10.21 10.97 -1.65
C ARG A 53 -8.74 10.84 -1.25
N VAL A 54 -8.16 11.94 -0.78
CA VAL A 54 -6.89 12.03 -0.06
C VAL A 54 -7.20 12.58 1.34
N PRO A 55 -6.68 11.98 2.43
CA PRO A 55 -6.83 12.53 3.77
C PRO A 55 -6.17 13.90 3.91
N GLU A 56 -6.78 14.77 4.71
CA GLU A 56 -6.16 16.01 5.15
C GLU A 56 -5.13 15.75 6.26
N GLU A 57 -4.19 16.67 6.43
CA GLU A 57 -3.17 16.59 7.49
C GLU A 57 -3.78 16.48 8.90
N THR A 58 -4.89 17.19 9.15
CA THR A 58 -5.61 17.14 10.43
C THR A 58 -6.14 15.74 10.72
N GLU A 59 -6.65 15.02 9.70
CA GLU A 59 -7.10 13.62 9.82
C GLU A 59 -5.93 12.70 10.20
N ILE A 60 -4.73 12.96 9.66
CA ILE A 60 -3.51 12.20 9.97
C ILE A 60 -3.06 12.46 11.40
N ILE A 61 -3.11 13.70 11.88
CA ILE A 61 -2.76 14.05 13.27
C ILE A 61 -3.72 13.39 14.26
N GLU A 62 -5.03 13.45 13.99
CA GLU A 62 -6.02 12.75 14.81
C GLU A 62 -5.78 11.23 14.83
N SER A 63 -5.42 10.66 13.68
CA SER A 63 -5.08 9.23 13.59
C SER A 63 -3.79 8.89 14.33
N LEU A 64 -2.77 9.76 14.29
CA LEU A 64 -1.53 9.61 15.05
C LEU A 64 -1.81 9.62 16.56
N ARG A 65 -2.67 10.53 17.04
CA ARG A 65 -3.08 10.57 18.46
C ARG A 65 -3.75 9.26 18.89
N LYS A 66 -4.69 8.75 18.09
CA LYS A 66 -5.33 7.45 18.36
C LYS A 66 -4.35 6.28 18.23
N ALA A 67 -3.34 6.42 17.37
CA ALA A 67 -2.37 5.37 17.12
C ALA A 67 -1.52 5.08 18.36
N THR A 68 -1.23 6.07 19.22
CA THR A 68 -0.41 5.87 20.44
C THR A 68 -1.07 4.92 21.46
N GLU A 69 -2.39 4.73 21.37
CA GLU A 69 -3.17 3.84 22.25
C GLU A 69 -3.28 2.41 21.71
N MET A 70 -2.80 2.15 20.48
CA MET A 70 -2.91 0.81 19.87
C MET A 70 -1.90 -0.17 20.47
N THR A 71 -2.06 -1.47 20.23
CA THR A 71 -0.97 -2.43 20.53
C THR A 71 0.26 -2.13 19.67
N LEU A 72 1.48 -2.26 20.22
CA LEU A 72 2.75 -1.91 19.55
C LEU A 72 2.88 -2.42 18.12
N LYS A 73 2.52 -3.67 17.83
CA LYS A 73 2.57 -4.22 16.47
C LYS A 73 1.72 -3.45 15.45
N TYR A 74 0.54 -2.96 15.86
CA TYR A 74 -0.34 -2.18 15.00
C TYR A 74 0.10 -0.72 14.93
N GLN A 75 0.73 -0.19 15.98
CA GLN A 75 1.42 1.11 15.94
C GLN A 75 2.56 1.10 14.91
N ALA A 76 3.44 0.10 15.00
CA ALA A 76 4.57 -0.09 14.10
C ALA A 76 4.09 -0.23 12.65
N LEU A 77 3.09 -1.08 12.41
CA LEU A 77 2.53 -1.30 11.08
C LEU A 77 1.87 -0.04 10.49
N TRP A 78 1.14 0.73 11.31
CA TRP A 78 0.46 1.93 10.86
C TRP A 78 1.48 3.03 10.52
N ASN A 79 2.46 3.26 11.41
CA ASN A 79 3.53 4.22 11.19
C ASN A 79 4.40 3.84 9.98
N LEU A 80 4.69 2.56 9.79
CA LEU A 80 5.40 2.09 8.59
C LEU A 80 4.61 2.39 7.31
N CYS A 81 3.29 2.22 7.31
CA CYS A 81 2.46 2.56 6.15
C CYS A 81 2.43 4.08 5.89
N LEU A 82 2.44 4.91 6.94
CA LEU A 82 2.52 6.36 6.82
C LEU A 82 3.89 6.78 6.27
N ASP A 83 4.98 6.32 6.89
CA ASP A 83 6.33 6.73 6.56
C ASP A 83 6.77 6.34 5.14
N SER A 84 6.40 5.13 4.71
CA SER A 84 6.91 4.55 3.47
C SER A 84 5.90 4.61 2.32
N GLY A 85 4.62 4.84 2.62
CA GLY A 85 3.53 4.67 1.68
C GLY A 85 3.40 3.25 1.12
N VAL A 86 4.12 2.23 1.62
CA VAL A 86 4.05 0.87 1.05
C VAL A 86 2.68 0.23 1.27
N ARG A 87 2.36 -0.78 0.44
CA ARG A 87 1.09 -1.50 0.59
C ARG A 87 1.06 -2.22 1.94
N LEU A 88 -0.11 -2.25 2.58
CA LEU A 88 -0.30 -2.92 3.88
C LEU A 88 0.28 -4.34 3.91
N ILE A 89 0.11 -5.12 2.83
CA ILE A 89 0.64 -6.48 2.78
C ILE A 89 2.17 -6.52 2.83
N GLU A 90 2.85 -5.57 2.19
CA GLU A 90 4.31 -5.48 2.22
C GLU A 90 4.81 -4.97 3.57
N ALA A 91 4.09 -4.02 4.18
CA ALA A 91 4.39 -3.57 5.54
C ALA A 91 4.24 -4.71 6.56
N VAL A 92 3.18 -5.53 6.43
CA VAL A 92 2.97 -6.73 7.27
C VAL A 92 4.12 -7.73 7.07
N ASN A 93 4.49 -8.00 5.82
CA ASN A 93 5.60 -8.91 5.52
C ASN A 93 6.90 -8.40 6.13
N LEU A 94 7.23 -7.11 5.93
CA LEU A 94 8.44 -6.49 6.47
C LEU A 94 8.54 -6.67 7.99
N ILE A 95 7.49 -6.36 8.74
CA ILE A 95 7.54 -6.46 10.21
C ILE A 95 7.64 -7.94 10.65
N ASN A 96 6.89 -8.83 10.01
CA ASN A 96 6.91 -10.26 10.37
C ASN A 96 8.24 -10.95 10.02
N THR A 97 8.98 -10.45 9.04
CA THR A 97 10.25 -11.04 8.57
C THR A 97 11.42 -10.05 8.69
N PHE A 98 11.33 -9.16 9.67
CA PHE A 98 12.32 -8.10 9.86
C PHE A 98 13.72 -8.70 10.08
N ASP A 99 14.66 -8.27 9.25
CA ASP A 99 16.05 -8.70 9.25
C ASP A 99 16.94 -7.46 9.24
N PRO A 100 17.69 -7.19 10.34
CA PRO A 100 18.61 -6.06 10.40
C PRO A 100 19.63 -6.03 9.26
N GLY A 101 19.98 -7.18 8.66
CA GLY A 101 20.90 -7.25 7.51
C GLY A 101 20.38 -6.57 6.24
N ARG A 102 19.07 -6.29 6.17
CA ARG A 102 18.41 -5.60 5.05
C ARG A 102 18.16 -4.12 5.33
N LEU A 103 18.46 -3.66 6.55
CA LEU A 103 18.28 -2.29 6.99
C LEU A 103 19.53 -1.47 6.67
N GLN A 104 19.33 -0.30 6.08
CA GLN A 104 20.40 0.63 5.77
C GLN A 104 20.01 2.03 6.28
N ARG A 105 20.90 2.65 7.05
CA ARG A 105 20.74 4.04 7.48
C ARG A 105 21.21 4.97 6.37
N VAL A 106 20.37 5.92 5.97
CA VAL A 106 20.61 6.86 4.87
C VAL A 106 20.19 8.25 5.34
N ASN A 107 21.12 9.19 5.39
CA ASN A 107 20.84 10.62 5.63
C ASN A 107 19.87 10.92 6.80
N GLY A 108 19.98 10.18 7.91
CA GLY A 108 19.13 10.37 9.10
C GLY A 108 17.81 9.56 9.11
N PHE A 109 17.48 8.87 8.03
CA PHE A 109 16.35 7.93 7.96
C PHE A 109 16.85 6.52 7.58
N TYR A 110 15.91 5.60 7.36
CA TYR A 110 16.18 4.21 7.05
C TYR A 110 15.58 3.79 5.72
N ARG A 111 16.30 2.90 5.04
CA ARG A 111 15.86 2.17 3.86
C ARG A 111 15.96 0.68 4.15
N TYR A 112 14.89 -0.06 3.88
CA TYR A 112 14.83 -1.51 4.09
C TYR A 112 14.53 -2.24 2.77
N GLU A 113 15.31 -3.27 2.46
CA GLU A 113 15.09 -4.12 1.27
C GLU A 113 13.96 -5.14 1.49
N ILE A 114 12.79 -4.91 0.87
CA ILE A 114 11.63 -5.82 0.92
C ILE A 114 11.83 -7.04 -0.01
N GLY A 115 12.46 -6.86 -1.17
CA GLY A 115 12.66 -7.91 -2.16
C GLY A 115 14.01 -7.82 -2.85
N ALA A 116 14.60 -8.96 -3.16
CA ALA A 116 15.88 -9.07 -3.87
C ALA A 116 15.69 -9.20 -5.39
N PHE A 117 16.71 -8.83 -6.15
CA PHE A 117 16.76 -9.05 -7.60
C PHE A 117 16.74 -10.56 -7.93
N ARG A 118 15.60 -11.08 -8.39
CA ARG A 118 15.50 -12.43 -8.98
C ARG A 118 14.57 -12.39 -10.19
N GLU A 119 15.07 -12.82 -11.35
CA GLU A 119 14.43 -13.12 -12.66
C GLU A 119 13.29 -12.22 -13.16
N SER A 120 12.25 -11.96 -12.36
CA SER A 120 11.06 -11.16 -12.71
C SER A 120 10.63 -10.12 -11.66
N LYS A 121 11.32 -10.04 -10.51
CA LYS A 121 11.06 -9.06 -9.45
C LYS A 121 12.27 -8.15 -9.24
N GLN A 122 12.01 -6.86 -9.40
CA GLN A 122 12.96 -5.80 -9.12
C GLN A 122 12.88 -5.48 -7.63
N ALA A 123 14.01 -5.13 -7.01
CA ALA A 123 14.02 -4.89 -5.58
C ALA A 123 12.97 -3.83 -5.19
N TYR A 124 12.40 -3.93 -3.99
CA TYR A 124 11.51 -2.90 -3.46
C TYR A 124 12.09 -2.42 -2.14
N TYR A 125 12.07 -1.12 -1.91
CA TYR A 125 12.51 -0.53 -0.64
C TYR A 125 11.32 0.01 0.14
N ALA A 126 11.38 -0.09 1.46
CA ALA A 126 10.58 0.73 2.36
C ALA A 126 11.49 1.79 2.98
N TYR A 127 11.06 3.06 2.92
CA TYR A 127 11.74 4.16 3.58
C TYR A 127 10.97 4.55 4.84
N PHE A 128 11.67 4.78 5.96
CA PHE A 128 11.03 5.18 7.21
C PHE A 128 11.98 5.88 8.18
N THR A 129 11.38 6.59 9.14
CA THR A 129 12.08 7.38 10.15
C THR A 129 12.61 6.51 11.32
N GLU A 130 13.48 7.09 12.14
CA GLU A 130 13.96 6.48 13.39
C GLU A 130 12.82 6.08 14.32
N HIS A 131 11.78 6.92 14.44
CA HIS A 131 10.61 6.63 15.26
C HIS A 131 9.96 5.30 14.87
N THR A 132 9.75 5.10 13.55
CA THR A 132 9.17 3.87 13.03
C THR A 132 10.09 2.67 13.23
N LEU A 133 11.40 2.84 13.08
CA LEU A 133 12.36 1.75 13.38
C LEU A 133 12.26 1.30 14.84
N GLY A 134 12.23 2.25 15.78
CA GLY A 134 12.10 1.94 17.20
C GLY A 134 10.82 1.17 17.52
N LEU A 135 9.70 1.53 16.88
CA LEU A 135 8.44 0.77 16.99
C LEU A 135 8.57 -0.65 16.44
N ILE A 136 9.18 -0.83 15.26
CA ILE A 136 9.38 -2.15 14.64
C ILE A 136 10.25 -3.04 15.52
N GLN A 137 11.36 -2.51 16.05
CA GLN A 137 12.27 -3.25 16.93
C GLN A 137 11.63 -3.60 18.28
N SER A 138 10.65 -2.82 18.73
CA SER A 138 9.90 -3.08 19.97
C SER A 138 8.80 -4.13 19.80
N VAL A 139 8.53 -4.61 18.58
CA VAL A 139 7.57 -5.70 18.35
C VAL A 139 8.18 -7.01 18.80
N ASN A 140 7.62 -7.62 19.85
CA ASN A 140 8.14 -8.84 20.47
C ASN A 140 7.76 -10.13 19.71
N GLY A 141 8.09 -10.22 18.41
CA GLY A 141 7.81 -11.40 17.57
C GLY A 141 6.33 -11.70 17.32
N GLU A 142 5.43 -10.79 17.69
CA GLU A 142 4.00 -10.94 17.48
C GLU A 142 3.64 -10.98 16.00
N LYS A 143 3.11 -12.11 15.53
CA LYS A 143 2.69 -12.25 14.14
C LYS A 143 1.53 -11.33 13.81
N ILE A 144 1.70 -10.52 12.77
CA ILE A 144 0.66 -9.65 12.21
C ILE A 144 -0.04 -10.37 11.06
N ILE A 145 -1.38 -10.36 11.09
CA ILE A 145 -2.23 -10.91 10.02
C ILE A 145 -2.98 -9.75 9.37
N ARG A 146 -2.82 -9.58 8.05
CA ARG A 146 -3.33 -8.42 7.29
C ARG A 146 -4.83 -8.15 7.44
N PRO A 147 -5.73 -9.16 7.34
CA PRO A 147 -7.15 -8.98 7.65
C PRO A 147 -7.40 -8.41 9.05
N ASN A 148 -6.72 -8.93 10.07
CA ASN A 148 -6.89 -8.50 11.46
C ASN A 148 -6.44 -7.05 11.64
N ALA A 149 -5.31 -6.66 11.03
CA ALA A 149 -4.84 -5.28 11.04
C ALA A 149 -5.86 -4.33 10.39
N SER A 150 -6.40 -4.69 9.22
CA SER A 150 -7.40 -3.87 8.52
C SER A 150 -8.66 -3.67 9.36
N HIS A 151 -9.16 -4.74 9.99
CA HIS A 151 -10.32 -4.68 10.88
C HIS A 151 -10.02 -3.85 12.13
N TYR A 152 -8.84 -4.01 12.71
CA TYR A 152 -8.41 -3.26 13.89
C TYR A 152 -8.37 -1.76 13.63
N TYR A 153 -7.76 -1.32 12.52
CA TYR A 153 -7.73 0.11 12.15
C TYR A 153 -9.13 0.68 11.91
N SER A 154 -10.01 -0.10 11.27
CA SER A 154 -11.41 0.30 11.09
C SER A 154 -12.14 0.44 12.43
N LYS A 155 -11.87 -0.43 13.41
CA LYS A 155 -12.50 -0.40 14.73
C LYS A 155 -12.05 0.80 15.56
N ILE A 156 -10.76 1.14 15.53
CA ILE A 156 -10.20 2.30 16.26
C ILE A 156 -10.55 3.63 15.54
N GLY A 157 -10.87 3.57 14.25
CA GLY A 157 -11.23 4.76 13.48
C GLY A 157 -10.02 5.64 13.17
N VAL A 158 -8.90 5.01 12.81
CA VAL A 158 -7.72 5.67 12.23
C VAL A 158 -7.77 5.60 10.70
N THR A 159 -7.08 6.53 10.03
CA THR A 159 -6.94 6.51 8.58
C THR A 159 -6.38 5.16 8.11
N SER A 160 -7.09 4.52 7.17
CA SER A 160 -6.70 3.20 6.68
C SER A 160 -5.38 3.26 5.87
N PRO A 161 -4.57 2.20 5.85
CA PRO A 161 -3.31 2.15 5.08
C PRO A 161 -3.43 2.51 3.59
N LYS A 162 -4.57 2.23 2.96
CA LYS A 162 -4.84 2.65 1.57
C LYS A 162 -4.80 4.18 1.42
N TYR A 163 -5.35 4.90 2.40
CA TYR A 163 -5.44 6.35 2.41
C TYR A 163 -4.16 7.00 2.93
N LEU A 164 -3.44 6.36 3.86
CA LEU A 164 -2.08 6.79 4.24
C LEU A 164 -1.14 6.85 3.04
N ARG A 165 -1.21 5.84 2.18
CA ARG A 165 -0.47 5.83 0.91
C ARG A 165 -0.86 7.00 0.00
N LYS A 166 -2.15 7.34 -0.12
CA LYS A 166 -2.53 8.51 -0.92
C LYS A 166 -2.01 9.81 -0.33
N PHE A 167 -2.12 9.97 0.99
CA PHE A 167 -1.61 11.12 1.73
C PHE A 167 -0.08 11.26 1.58
N ALA A 168 0.66 10.15 1.73
CA ALA A 168 2.10 10.13 1.59
C ALA A 168 2.53 10.59 0.19
N PHE A 169 1.93 10.01 -0.86
CA PHE A 169 2.18 10.45 -2.23
C PHE A 169 1.92 11.94 -2.42
N ASP A 170 0.72 12.40 -2.08
CA ASP A 170 0.29 13.79 -2.28
C ASP A 170 1.22 14.77 -1.55
N ARG A 171 1.54 14.47 -0.28
CA ARG A 171 2.47 15.27 0.52
C ARG A 171 3.89 15.25 -0.04
N MET A 172 4.37 14.13 -0.57
CA MET A 172 5.68 14.07 -1.24
C MET A 172 5.72 15.02 -2.45
N ILE A 173 4.63 15.10 -3.24
CA ILE A 173 4.54 16.04 -4.36
C ILE A 173 4.57 17.50 -3.87
N GLU A 174 3.83 17.83 -2.82
CA GLU A 174 3.86 19.18 -2.21
C GLU A 174 5.25 19.58 -1.71
N LEU A 175 6.03 18.62 -1.22
CA LEU A 175 7.42 18.81 -0.79
C LEU A 175 8.43 18.80 -1.97
N GLU A 176 7.92 18.93 -3.20
CA GLU A 176 8.66 18.91 -4.47
C GLU A 176 9.54 17.67 -4.65
N ILE A 177 9.11 16.52 -4.11
CA ILE A 177 9.73 15.24 -4.46
C ILE A 177 9.21 14.86 -5.85
N PRO A 178 10.09 14.54 -6.82
CA PRO A 178 9.65 14.18 -8.16
C PRO A 178 8.68 13.00 -8.14
N GLU A 179 7.63 13.05 -8.97
CA GLU A 179 6.57 12.04 -9.01
C GLU A 179 7.11 10.61 -9.18
N SER A 180 8.09 10.42 -10.08
CA SER A 180 8.74 9.14 -10.31
C SER A 180 9.50 8.61 -9.09
N VAL A 181 10.00 9.52 -8.23
CA VAL A 181 10.68 9.18 -6.98
C VAL A 181 9.67 8.84 -5.90
N ALA A 182 8.56 9.58 -5.80
CA ALA A 182 7.45 9.26 -4.89
C ALA A 182 6.83 7.90 -5.24
N ASP A 183 6.58 7.65 -6.53
CA ASP A 183 6.16 6.34 -7.04
C ASP A 183 7.15 5.25 -6.66
N PHE A 184 8.46 5.51 -6.76
CA PHE A 184 9.50 4.57 -6.37
C PHE A 184 9.48 4.26 -4.88
N ILE A 185 9.41 5.28 -4.02
CA ILE A 185 9.33 5.16 -2.56
C ILE A 185 8.14 4.28 -2.17
N GLU A 186 6.99 4.47 -2.80
CA GLU A 186 5.81 3.66 -2.51
C GLU A 186 5.82 2.26 -3.17
N GLY A 187 6.78 1.94 -4.03
CA GLY A 187 6.78 0.71 -4.81
C GLY A 187 5.68 0.65 -5.89
N ARG A 188 5.43 1.77 -6.56
CA ARG A 188 4.62 1.91 -7.80
C ARG A 188 5.48 1.81 -9.07
N VAL A 189 6.58 1.08 -9.00
CA VAL A 189 7.51 0.98 -10.13
C VAL A 189 7.07 -0.15 -11.07
N PRO A 190 7.08 0.05 -12.41
CA PRO A 190 6.81 -1.01 -13.37
C PRO A 190 7.75 -2.20 -13.20
N LYS A 191 7.27 -3.43 -13.40
CA LYS A 191 8.06 -4.66 -13.23
C LYS A 191 9.27 -4.80 -14.18
N ARG A 192 9.43 -3.92 -15.16
CA ARG A 192 10.40 -4.02 -16.27
C ARG A 192 11.26 -2.77 -16.44
N ILE A 193 11.69 -2.10 -15.37
CA ILE A 193 12.73 -1.05 -15.48
C ILE A 193 14.14 -1.63 -15.32
N GLY A 194 15.05 -1.31 -16.24
CA GLY A 194 16.41 -1.85 -16.20
C GLY A 194 17.13 -1.53 -14.89
N ALA A 195 18.05 -2.40 -14.45
CA ALA A 195 18.77 -2.24 -13.18
C ALA A 195 19.44 -0.86 -13.03
N LYS A 196 20.00 -0.30 -14.11
CA LYS A 196 20.59 1.05 -14.12
C LYS A 196 19.57 2.13 -13.76
N HIS A 197 18.36 2.07 -14.33
CA HIS A 197 17.30 3.02 -14.03
C HIS A 197 16.82 2.88 -12.58
N TYR A 198 16.72 1.65 -12.10
CA TYR A 198 16.39 1.36 -10.70
C TYR A 198 17.40 1.99 -9.72
N MET A 199 18.70 1.82 -9.97
CA MET A 199 19.76 2.41 -9.14
C MET A 199 19.71 3.95 -9.14
N VAL A 200 19.32 4.56 -10.26
CA VAL A 200 19.14 6.02 -10.34
C VAL A 200 17.96 6.45 -9.46
N LEU A 201 16.80 5.78 -9.57
CA LEU A 201 15.63 6.09 -8.74
C LEU A 201 15.91 5.88 -7.25
N MET A 202 16.65 4.83 -6.89
CA MET A 202 17.10 4.60 -5.51
C MET A 202 17.94 5.76 -5.00
N ARG A 203 18.96 6.20 -5.74
CA ARG A 203 19.80 7.34 -5.33
C ARG A 203 18.99 8.65 -5.25
N GLN A 204 18.00 8.82 -6.11
CA GLN A 204 17.09 9.97 -6.04
C GLN A 204 16.20 9.88 -4.80
N ALA A 205 15.64 8.71 -4.49
CA ALA A 205 14.87 8.49 -3.25
C ALA A 205 15.72 8.77 -2.01
N ASP A 206 16.96 8.28 -1.95
CA ASP A 206 17.91 8.57 -0.86
C ASP A 206 18.20 10.07 -0.70
N ARG A 207 18.12 10.85 -1.79
CA ARG A 207 18.33 12.30 -1.78
C ARG A 207 17.08 13.08 -1.37
N PHE A 208 15.90 12.65 -1.82
CA PHE A 208 14.66 13.41 -1.68
C PHE A 208 13.82 13.00 -0.47
N TYR A 209 13.87 11.74 -0.04
CA TYR A 209 13.03 11.21 1.03
C TYR A 209 13.21 11.96 2.35
N GLY A 210 14.40 12.51 2.61
CA GLY A 210 14.67 13.33 3.80
C GLY A 210 13.67 14.48 4.00
N ARG A 211 13.13 15.06 2.91
CA ARG A 211 12.09 16.10 3.00
C ARG A 211 10.80 15.57 3.63
N TYR A 212 10.37 14.38 3.21
CA TYR A 212 9.18 13.73 3.75
C TYR A 212 9.44 13.21 5.18
N ALA A 213 10.64 12.68 5.45
CA ALA A 213 11.04 12.28 6.80
C ALA A 213 10.96 13.44 7.80
N SER A 214 11.53 14.61 7.47
CA SER A 214 11.45 15.80 8.33
C SER A 214 10.02 16.32 8.50
N TYR A 215 9.19 16.22 7.47
CA TYR A 215 7.77 16.53 7.59
C TYR A 215 7.04 15.58 8.56
N LEU A 216 7.31 14.28 8.50
CA LEU A 216 6.74 13.31 9.43
C LEU A 216 7.17 13.55 10.87
N GLU A 217 8.42 13.97 11.08
CA GLU A 217 8.91 14.40 12.39
C GLU A 217 8.14 15.62 12.91
N SER A 218 7.88 16.62 12.06
CA SER A 218 7.09 17.80 12.44
C SER A 218 5.62 17.49 12.73
N LEU A 219 5.04 16.47 12.08
CA LEU A 219 3.72 15.96 12.45
C LEU A 219 3.72 15.33 13.83
N ARG A 220 4.73 14.50 14.12
CA ARG A 220 4.85 13.81 15.41
C ARG A 220 5.14 14.76 16.57
N SER A 221 5.84 15.87 16.33
CA SER A 221 6.09 16.88 17.37
C SER A 221 4.85 17.69 17.78
N ARG A 222 3.70 17.49 17.10
CA ARG A 222 2.41 18.15 17.39
C ARG A 222 1.43 17.26 18.15
N LEU A 223 1.88 16.06 18.53
CA LEU A 223 1.15 15.11 19.36
C LEU A 223 1.30 15.49 20.83
#